data_AF-A0A9Q3W7E8-F1
#
_entry.id   AF-A0A9Q3W7E8-F1
#
_cell.length_a   1.000
_cell.length_b   1.000
_cell.length_c   1.000
_cell.angle_alpha   90.00
_cell.angle_beta   90.00
_cell.angle_gamma   90.00
#
_symmetry.space_group_name_H-M   'P 1'
#
loop_
_entity.id
_entity.type
_entity.pdbx_description
1 polymer ?
#
loop_
_entity_poly.entity_id
_entity_poly.type
_entity_poly.pdbx_seq_one_letter_code
_entity_poly.pdbx_strand_id
1 'polypeptide(L)'
;MTSPEFSGVFRKLRELFGVREERPPIVDRPTDLELPWAPGAENTIQDMLDSLGFPWRASCQELIDRFGLVRHPAYDWEQSPIMPCPLSLDGLLYPISPQLSRIALRDQVPQGFSGSIWIKTDPLANLRHAHRRMAELLGPAPIGVRNNTVSSIWRAGPARISLTVWPPKLQPSGWNRNIPAHERTGG
;
A
#
# COMPACT_ATOMS: atom_id res chain seq x y z
N MET A 1 36.21 -1.88 -19.19
CA MET A 1 35.78 -1.75 -20.60
C MET A 1 34.80 -2.87 -20.91
N THR A 2 33.51 -2.62 -20.70
CA THR A 2 32.43 -3.57 -21.00
C THR A 2 32.08 -3.47 -22.49
N SER A 3 32.09 -4.62 -23.16
CA SER A 3 31.91 -4.75 -24.61
C SER A 3 30.55 -4.19 -25.09
N PRO A 4 30.52 -3.37 -26.16
CA PRO A 4 29.30 -2.76 -26.70
C PRO A 4 28.32 -3.77 -27.34
N GLU A 5 28.71 -5.04 -27.51
CA GLU A 5 27.91 -6.04 -28.23
C GLU A 5 26.75 -6.62 -27.41
N PHE A 6 26.84 -6.64 -26.07
CA PHE A 6 25.78 -7.19 -25.20
C PHE A 6 24.52 -6.29 -25.11
N SER A 7 24.66 -4.98 -25.38
CA SER A 7 23.55 -4.02 -25.37
C SER A 7 22.57 -4.25 -26.53
N GLY A 8 23.09 -4.61 -27.70
CA GLY A 8 22.30 -4.82 -28.91
C GLY A 8 21.37 -6.04 -28.85
N VAL A 9 21.83 -7.11 -28.18
CA VAL A 9 21.06 -8.35 -28.01
C VAL A 9 19.86 -8.14 -27.08
N PHE A 10 20.04 -7.44 -25.95
CA PHE A 10 18.94 -7.12 -25.03
C PHE A 10 17.88 -6.22 -25.66
N ARG A 11 18.28 -5.26 -26.52
CA ARG A 11 17.35 -4.43 -27.27
C ARG A 11 16.53 -5.24 -28.27
N LYS A 12 17.19 -6.14 -29.03
CA LYS A 12 16.51 -7.04 -29.98
C LYS A 12 15.55 -8.00 -29.28
N LEU A 13 15.94 -8.54 -28.12
CA LEU A 13 15.06 -9.40 -27.31
C LEU A 13 13.83 -8.64 -26.79
N ARG A 14 13.96 -7.38 -26.37
CA ARG A 14 12.81 -6.55 -25.97
C ARG A 14 11.83 -6.27 -27.12
N GLU A 15 12.35 -6.06 -28.33
CA GLU A 15 11.54 -5.84 -29.54
C GLU A 15 10.85 -7.13 -30.01
N LEU A 16 11.55 -8.28 -29.98
CA LEU A 16 11.03 -9.58 -30.41
C LEU A 16 9.99 -10.16 -29.43
N PHE A 17 10.15 -9.94 -28.12
CA PHE A 17 9.25 -10.51 -27.11
C PHE A 17 8.16 -9.54 -26.64
N GLY A 18 8.00 -8.37 -27.29
CA GLY A 18 6.92 -7.43 -26.97
C GLY A 18 6.89 -7.02 -25.51
N VAL A 19 8.04 -7.00 -24.82
CA VAL A 19 8.13 -6.60 -23.41
C VAL A 19 8.01 -5.08 -23.37
N ARG A 20 6.78 -4.58 -23.58
CA ARG A 20 6.36 -3.35 -22.94
C ARG A 20 6.62 -3.61 -21.47
N GLU A 21 7.50 -2.81 -20.86
CA GLU A 21 7.32 -2.55 -19.45
C GLU A 21 5.91 -1.97 -19.33
N GLU A 22 4.91 -2.82 -19.06
CA GLU A 22 3.55 -2.44 -18.73
C GLU A 22 3.59 -1.77 -17.35
N ARG A 23 4.28 -0.63 -17.29
CA ARG A 23 4.18 0.31 -16.21
C ARG A 23 2.89 1.06 -16.49
N PRO A 24 1.81 0.88 -15.70
CA PRO A 24 0.61 1.66 -15.88
C PRO A 24 0.97 3.16 -15.95
N PRO A 25 0.44 3.89 -16.94
CA PRO A 25 0.74 5.32 -17.09
C PRO A 25 0.30 6.06 -15.83
N ILE A 26 1.05 7.11 -15.46
CA ILE A 26 0.62 8.02 -14.41
C ILE A 26 -0.34 9.00 -15.06
N VAL A 27 -1.60 9.00 -14.63
CA VAL A 27 -2.62 9.90 -15.17
C VAL A 27 -2.77 11.14 -14.29
N ASP A 28 -3.14 12.27 -14.90
CA ASP A 28 -3.59 13.45 -14.17
C ASP A 28 -5.04 13.21 -13.69
N ARG A 29 -5.32 13.54 -12.42
CA ARG A 29 -6.63 13.35 -11.78
C ARG A 29 -7.22 11.93 -11.98
N PRO A 30 -6.55 10.87 -11.49
CA PRO A 30 -7.10 9.51 -11.59
C PRO A 30 -8.49 9.44 -10.93
N THR A 31 -9.39 8.68 -11.53
CA THR A 31 -10.61 8.21 -10.86
C THR A 31 -10.27 7.01 -9.99
N ASP A 32 -11.04 6.82 -8.92
CA ASP A 32 -10.98 5.60 -8.12
C ASP A 32 -11.54 4.44 -8.96
N LEU A 33 -11.02 3.23 -8.79
CA LEU A 33 -11.67 2.04 -9.36
C LEU A 33 -12.85 1.66 -8.47
N GLU A 34 -14.06 1.90 -8.98
CA GLU A 34 -15.29 1.46 -8.33
C GLU A 34 -15.50 -0.04 -8.57
N LEU A 35 -15.58 -0.79 -7.49
CA LEU A 35 -15.81 -2.22 -7.46
C LEU A 35 -17.29 -2.52 -7.16
N PRO A 36 -17.79 -3.70 -7.55
CA PRO A 36 -19.16 -4.11 -7.24
C PRO A 36 -19.47 -4.04 -5.74
N TRP A 37 -20.62 -3.44 -5.40
CA TRP A 37 -21.17 -3.41 -4.06
C TRP A 37 -22.68 -3.10 -4.10
N ALA A 38 -23.40 -3.48 -3.05
CA ALA A 38 -24.79 -3.09 -2.82
C ALA A 38 -25.02 -2.80 -1.33
N PRO A 39 -25.92 -1.88 -0.96
CA PRO A 39 -26.26 -1.63 0.44
C PRO A 39 -26.78 -2.90 1.14
N GLY A 40 -26.25 -3.19 2.33
CA GLY A 40 -26.63 -4.35 3.13
C GLY A 40 -26.03 -5.69 2.68
N ALA A 41 -25.25 -5.70 1.60
CA ALA A 41 -24.45 -6.86 1.18
C ALA A 41 -22.97 -6.65 1.50
N GLU A 42 -22.22 -7.74 1.60
CA GLU A 42 -20.76 -7.68 1.60
C GLU A 42 -20.26 -7.13 0.26
N ASN A 43 -19.15 -6.39 0.32
CA ASN A 43 -18.57 -5.77 -0.86
C ASN A 43 -17.27 -6.48 -1.28
N THR A 44 -16.88 -6.28 -2.53
CA THR A 44 -15.71 -6.94 -3.14
C THR A 44 -14.41 -6.83 -2.32
N ILE A 45 -14.20 -5.71 -1.61
CA ILE A 45 -13.02 -5.55 -0.75
C ILE A 45 -13.13 -6.44 0.50
N GLN A 46 -14.30 -6.50 1.12
CA GLN A 46 -14.56 -7.34 2.28
C GLN A 46 -14.44 -8.82 1.92
N ASP A 47 -15.05 -9.25 0.81
CA ASP A 47 -14.95 -10.63 0.31
C ASP A 47 -13.50 -11.03 0.05
N MET A 48 -12.71 -10.13 -0.56
CA MET A 48 -11.29 -10.34 -0.79
C MET A 48 -10.51 -10.49 0.53
N LEU A 49 -10.75 -9.62 1.52
CA LEU A 49 -10.09 -9.72 2.82
C LEU A 49 -10.44 -11.05 3.53
N ASP A 50 -11.67 -11.53 3.40
CA ASP A 50 -12.12 -12.79 3.98
C ASP A 50 -11.49 -14.00 3.33
N SER A 51 -11.43 -14.00 2.00
CA SER A 51 -10.79 -15.07 1.24
C SER A 51 -9.31 -15.26 1.61
N LEU A 52 -8.66 -14.19 2.06
CA LEU A 52 -7.27 -14.18 2.52
C LEU A 52 -7.14 -14.46 4.02
N GLY A 53 -8.24 -14.58 4.77
CA GLY A 53 -8.23 -14.73 6.22
C GLY A 53 -7.73 -13.48 6.96
N PHE A 54 -7.85 -12.30 6.35
CA PHE A 54 -7.47 -11.05 6.98
C PHE A 54 -8.46 -10.71 8.11
N PRO A 55 -8.01 -10.43 9.34
CA PRO A 55 -8.87 -10.37 10.52
C PRO A 55 -9.59 -9.01 10.67
N TRP A 56 -10.20 -8.48 9.61
CA TRP A 56 -10.80 -7.13 9.64
C TRP A 56 -12.11 -7.04 10.44
N ARG A 57 -12.81 -8.17 10.66
CA ARG A 57 -14.00 -8.25 11.53
C ARG A 57 -13.66 -8.47 13.01
N ALA A 58 -12.40 -8.75 13.35
CA ALA A 58 -12.00 -8.92 14.73
C ALA A 58 -12.08 -7.56 15.45
N SER A 59 -12.56 -7.58 16.68
CA SER A 59 -12.47 -6.44 17.58
C SER A 59 -11.01 -6.06 17.82
N CYS A 60 -10.78 -4.82 18.22
CA CYS A 60 -9.46 -4.34 18.60
C CYS A 60 -8.84 -5.21 19.71
N GLN A 61 -9.64 -5.70 20.67
CA GLN A 61 -9.18 -6.57 21.74
C GLN A 61 -8.76 -7.94 21.22
N GLU A 62 -9.55 -8.58 20.35
CA GLU A 62 -9.17 -9.86 19.73
C GLU A 62 -7.88 -9.73 18.90
N LEU A 63 -7.68 -8.60 18.22
CA LEU A 63 -6.43 -8.32 17.51
C LEU A 63 -5.25 -8.19 18.47
N ILE A 64 -5.42 -7.46 19.59
CA ILE A 64 -4.39 -7.35 20.63
C ILE A 64 -4.06 -8.72 21.23
N ASP A 65 -5.07 -9.53 21.55
CA ASP A 65 -4.86 -10.84 22.16
C ASP A 65 -4.14 -11.79 21.18
N ARG A 66 -4.40 -11.66 19.89
CA ARG A 66 -3.81 -12.50 18.84
C ARG A 66 -2.41 -12.06 18.41
N PHE A 67 -2.17 -10.76 18.29
CA PHE A 67 -0.96 -10.20 17.66
C PHE A 67 -0.10 -9.34 18.61
N GLY A 68 -0.59 -9.07 19.81
CA GLY A 68 0.05 -8.20 20.79
C GLY A 68 -0.17 -6.71 20.53
N LEU A 69 0.01 -5.91 21.58
CA LEU A 69 0.00 -4.46 21.51
C LEU A 69 1.44 -3.93 21.61
N VAL A 70 1.87 -3.18 20.60
CA VAL A 70 3.22 -2.59 20.56
C VAL A 70 3.16 -1.11 20.18
N ARG A 71 4.25 -0.38 20.42
CA ARG A 71 4.43 1.00 19.96
C ARG A 71 4.98 1.01 18.54
N HIS A 72 4.43 1.85 17.67
CA HIS A 72 4.95 1.99 16.31
C HIS A 72 6.33 2.66 16.34
N PRO A 73 7.35 2.07 15.71
CA PRO A 73 8.73 2.52 15.82
C PRO A 73 8.97 3.96 15.35
N ALA A 74 8.21 4.43 14.35
CA ALA A 74 8.36 5.79 13.80
C ALA A 74 7.37 6.86 14.30
N TYR A 75 6.26 6.46 14.92
CA TYR A 75 5.17 7.40 15.27
C TYR A 75 4.72 7.29 16.73
N ASP A 76 5.26 6.32 17.49
CA ASP A 76 5.04 6.10 18.93
C ASP A 76 3.57 5.95 19.40
N TRP A 77 2.62 5.79 18.48
CA TRP A 77 1.26 5.38 18.77
C TRP A 77 1.17 3.85 19.00
N GLU A 78 0.08 3.38 19.61
CA GLU A 78 -0.17 1.96 19.84
C GLU A 78 -0.77 1.27 18.62
N GLN A 79 -0.28 0.07 18.33
CA GLN A 79 -0.69 -0.73 17.17
C GLN A 79 -0.63 -2.23 17.46
N SER A 80 -1.37 -3.00 16.66
CA SER A 80 -1.38 -4.46 16.70
C SER A 80 -0.97 -5.03 15.33
N PRO A 81 0.32 -5.25 15.07
CA PRO A 81 0.83 -5.62 13.75
C PRO A 81 0.38 -7.03 13.32
N ILE A 82 -0.34 -7.11 12.21
CA ILE A 82 -0.85 -8.38 11.66
C ILE A 82 0.29 -9.09 10.93
N MET A 83 0.87 -10.11 11.58
CA MET A 83 2.00 -10.87 11.08
C MET A 83 1.75 -12.39 11.21
N PRO A 84 2.02 -13.20 10.17
CA PRO A 84 2.39 -12.78 8.80
C PRO A 84 1.24 -12.03 8.11
N CYS A 85 1.57 -11.10 7.20
CA CYS A 85 0.58 -10.29 6.49
C CYS A 85 -0.18 -11.14 5.44
N PRO A 86 -1.51 -11.33 5.56
CA PRO A 86 -2.27 -12.17 4.64
C PRO A 86 -2.30 -11.66 3.19
N LEU A 87 -2.11 -10.35 2.99
CA LEU A 87 -2.04 -9.76 1.64
C LEU A 87 -0.81 -10.22 0.84
N SER A 88 0.16 -10.90 1.47
CA SER A 88 1.40 -11.36 0.83
C SER A 88 2.14 -10.22 0.14
N LEU A 89 2.20 -9.07 0.81
CA LEU A 89 2.94 -7.89 0.37
C LEU A 89 4.38 -7.99 0.83
N ASP A 90 5.32 -7.95 -0.11
CA ASP A 90 6.75 -7.91 0.22
C ASP A 90 7.18 -6.50 0.67
N GLY A 91 8.29 -6.45 1.40
CA GLY A 91 8.95 -5.20 1.81
C GLY A 91 8.14 -4.32 2.75
N LEU A 92 7.25 -4.91 3.56
CA LEU A 92 6.61 -4.21 4.66
C LEU A 92 7.69 -3.70 5.64
N LEU A 93 8.00 -2.41 5.56
CA LEU A 93 8.83 -1.70 6.51
C LEU A 93 8.11 -1.60 7.86
N TYR A 94 6.82 -1.31 7.81
CA TYR A 94 5.91 -1.39 8.95
C TYR A 94 4.75 -2.33 8.59
N PRO A 95 4.49 -3.39 9.39
CA PRO A 95 3.40 -4.31 9.15
C PRO A 95 2.05 -3.59 9.05
N ILE A 96 1.09 -4.23 8.39
CA ILE A 96 -0.27 -3.72 8.39
C ILE A 96 -0.85 -3.89 9.79
N SER A 97 -1.34 -2.80 10.35
CA SER A 97 -1.94 -2.77 11.68
C SER A 97 -3.12 -1.81 11.72
N PRO A 98 -4.12 -2.08 12.58
CA PRO A 98 -5.05 -1.05 12.98
C PRO A 98 -4.32 -0.02 13.86
N GLN A 99 -4.75 1.24 13.78
CA GLN A 99 -4.41 2.22 14.80
C GLN A 99 -5.35 2.00 15.99
N LEU A 100 -4.80 1.64 17.14
CA LEU A 100 -5.58 1.31 18.33
C LEU A 100 -5.50 2.48 19.31
N SER A 101 -6.41 3.45 19.19
CA SER A 101 -6.44 4.61 20.09
C SER A 101 -7.48 4.42 21.21
N ARG A 102 -7.00 4.25 22.45
CA ARG A 102 -7.79 4.31 23.72
C ARG A 102 -8.67 3.09 24.03
N ILE A 103 -8.96 2.93 25.33
CA ILE A 103 -9.69 1.81 25.94
C ILE A 103 -11.08 1.62 25.32
N ALA A 104 -11.80 2.71 24.99
CA ALA A 104 -13.17 2.64 24.48
C ALA A 104 -13.33 1.97 23.10
N LEU A 105 -12.23 1.77 22.35
CA LEU A 105 -12.27 1.11 21.05
C LEU A 105 -11.98 -0.39 21.13
N ARG A 106 -11.63 -0.94 22.30
CA ARG A 106 -11.20 -2.33 22.45
C ARG A 106 -12.27 -3.34 21.99
N ASP A 107 -13.54 -3.09 22.31
CA ASP A 107 -14.64 -3.98 21.93
C ASP A 107 -15.19 -3.71 20.52
N GLN A 108 -14.59 -2.78 19.77
CA GLN A 108 -15.05 -2.38 18.43
C GLN A 108 -14.12 -2.92 17.34
N VAL A 109 -14.66 -3.12 16.15
CA VAL A 109 -13.85 -3.40 14.95
C VAL A 109 -13.04 -2.15 14.56
N PRO A 110 -11.78 -2.29 14.10
CA PRO A 110 -11.01 -1.15 13.64
C PRO A 110 -11.67 -0.44 12.46
N GLN A 111 -11.62 0.89 12.46
CA GLN A 111 -12.13 1.70 11.34
C GLN A 111 -11.21 1.70 10.12
N GLY A 112 -9.96 1.27 10.29
CA GLY A 112 -8.98 1.23 9.21
C GLY A 112 -7.69 0.54 9.63
N PHE A 113 -6.94 0.13 8.61
CA PHE A 113 -5.64 -0.51 8.73
C PHE A 113 -4.65 0.27 7.87
N SER A 114 -3.41 0.34 8.32
CA SER A 114 -2.33 0.98 7.55
C SER A 114 -1.01 0.24 7.77
N GLY A 115 -0.14 0.34 6.78
CA GLY A 115 1.21 -0.20 6.81
C GLY A 115 2.08 0.58 5.83
N SER A 116 3.37 0.27 5.79
CA SER A 116 4.32 0.95 4.91
C SER A 116 5.20 -0.05 4.18
N ILE A 117 5.36 0.14 2.88
CA ILE A 117 6.22 -0.69 2.03
C ILE A 117 7.44 0.11 1.58
N TRP A 118 8.61 -0.52 1.69
CA TRP A 118 9.88 -0.01 1.20
C TRP A 118 10.68 -1.11 0.52
N ILE A 119 10.72 -1.10 -0.81
CA ILE A 119 11.52 -2.03 -1.63
C ILE A 119 12.70 -1.28 -2.27
N LYS A 120 12.49 -0.02 -2.66
CA LYS A 120 13.46 0.84 -3.33
C LYS A 120 13.36 2.28 -2.84
N THR A 121 14.41 3.05 -3.08
CA THR A 121 14.44 4.50 -2.81
C THR A 121 13.47 5.28 -3.70
N ASP A 122 13.15 4.78 -4.89
CA ASP A 122 12.14 5.39 -5.76
C ASP A 122 10.73 5.14 -5.18
N PRO A 123 10.01 6.18 -4.71
CA PRO A 123 8.67 6.01 -4.14
C PRO A 123 7.68 5.44 -5.16
N LEU A 124 7.82 5.77 -6.44
CA LEU A 124 6.93 5.23 -7.48
C LEU A 124 7.16 3.75 -7.70
N ALA A 125 8.39 3.25 -7.51
CA ALA A 125 8.66 1.82 -7.57
C ALA A 125 7.98 1.06 -6.42
N ASN A 126 7.95 1.63 -5.21
CA ASN A 126 7.24 1.03 -4.07
C ASN A 126 5.73 1.01 -4.31
N LEU A 127 5.15 2.11 -4.80
CA LEU A 127 3.73 2.17 -5.15
C LEU A 127 3.38 1.12 -6.22
N ARG A 128 4.19 1.02 -7.28
CA ARG A 128 3.96 0.05 -8.37
C ARG A 128 4.09 -1.40 -7.89
N HIS A 129 5.00 -1.66 -6.96
CA HIS A 129 5.16 -2.99 -6.37
C HIS A 129 3.89 -3.40 -5.61
N ALA A 130 3.43 -2.56 -4.69
CA ALA A 130 2.19 -2.81 -3.96
C ALA A 130 0.95 -2.87 -4.89
N HIS A 131 0.91 -1.99 -5.89
CA HIS A 131 -0.18 -1.92 -6.86
C HIS A 131 -0.31 -3.21 -7.65
N ARG A 132 0.79 -3.86 -8.06
CA ARG A 132 0.73 -5.14 -8.79
C ARG A 132 -0.04 -6.18 -7.98
N ARG A 133 0.30 -6.34 -6.70
CA ARG A 133 -0.37 -7.30 -5.83
C ARG A 133 -1.84 -6.98 -5.64
N MET A 134 -2.18 -5.70 -5.43
CA MET A 134 -3.58 -5.30 -5.28
C MET A 134 -4.37 -5.45 -6.59
N ALA A 135 -3.72 -5.24 -7.74
CA ALA A 135 -4.33 -5.40 -9.05
C ALA A 135 -4.62 -6.88 -9.38
N GLU A 136 -3.80 -7.82 -8.91
CA GLU A 136 -4.08 -9.26 -9.01
C GLU A 136 -5.35 -9.64 -8.22
N LEU A 137 -5.60 -8.98 -7.08
CA LEU A 137 -6.71 -9.29 -6.18
C LEU A 137 -8.02 -8.60 -6.57
N LEU A 138 -7.95 -7.35 -7.05
CA LEU A 138 -9.11 -6.47 -7.22
C LEU A 138 -9.24 -5.88 -8.63
N GLY A 139 -8.36 -6.27 -9.55
CA GLY A 139 -8.25 -5.64 -10.88
C GLY A 139 -7.44 -4.34 -10.88
N PRO A 140 -6.99 -3.87 -12.04
CA PRO A 140 -6.08 -2.73 -12.15
C PRO A 140 -6.79 -1.39 -11.91
N ALA A 141 -6.45 -0.69 -10.82
CA ALA A 141 -6.88 0.68 -10.58
C ALA A 141 -5.95 1.71 -11.26
N PRO A 142 -6.45 2.88 -11.70
CA PRO A 142 -5.58 3.94 -12.20
C PRO A 142 -4.53 4.37 -11.16
N ILE A 143 -3.32 4.67 -11.62
CA ILE A 143 -2.28 5.33 -10.82
C ILE A 143 -2.20 6.77 -11.31
N GLY A 144 -2.29 7.75 -10.42
CA GLY A 144 -2.20 9.13 -10.84
C GLY A 144 -1.94 10.13 -9.73
N VAL A 145 -1.72 11.37 -10.15
CA VAL A 145 -1.40 12.49 -9.24
C VAL A 145 -2.69 13.01 -8.59
N ARG A 146 -2.68 13.13 -7.26
CA ARG A 146 -3.73 13.80 -6.47
C ARG A 146 -3.06 14.78 -5.51
N ASN A 147 -3.25 16.08 -5.75
CA ASN A 147 -2.56 17.14 -5.02
C ASN A 147 -1.04 16.94 -5.04
N ASN A 148 -0.41 16.78 -3.87
CA ASN A 148 1.01 16.52 -3.70
C ASN A 148 1.36 15.02 -3.62
N THR A 149 0.43 14.11 -3.97
CA THR A 149 0.64 12.66 -3.86
C THR A 149 0.46 11.96 -5.20
N VAL A 150 1.02 10.75 -5.31
CA VAL A 150 0.64 9.80 -6.36
C VAL A 150 -0.07 8.64 -5.68
N SER A 151 -1.23 8.27 -6.20
CA SER A 151 -2.10 7.28 -5.57
C SER A 151 -2.74 6.32 -6.57
N SER A 152 -3.12 5.15 -6.06
CA SER A 152 -4.00 4.17 -6.71
C SER A 152 -5.04 3.71 -5.69
N ILE A 153 -6.32 3.74 -6.07
CA ILE A 153 -7.42 3.58 -5.14
C ILE A 153 -8.46 2.62 -5.70
N TRP A 154 -8.86 1.67 -4.86
CA TRP A 154 -10.02 0.80 -5.04
C TRP A 154 -11.09 1.19 -4.03
N ARG A 155 -12.35 1.25 -4.48
CA ARG A 155 -13.48 1.62 -3.65
C ARG A 155 -14.63 0.65 -3.88
N ALA A 156 -15.28 0.22 -2.81
CA ALA A 156 -16.48 -0.60 -2.86
C ALA A 156 -17.46 -0.08 -1.79
N GLY A 157 -18.32 0.87 -2.16
CA GLY A 157 -19.18 1.58 -1.22
C GLY A 157 -18.37 2.35 -0.16
N PRO A 158 -18.54 2.07 1.15
CA PRO A 158 -17.76 2.70 2.21
C PRO A 158 -16.34 2.11 2.36
N ALA A 159 -16.07 0.92 1.81
CA ALA A 159 -14.75 0.29 1.90
C ALA A 159 -13.79 0.91 0.86
N ARG A 160 -12.54 1.12 1.28
CA ARG A 160 -11.50 1.74 0.45
C ARG A 160 -10.14 1.14 0.74
N ILE A 161 -9.39 0.84 -0.32
CA ILE A 161 -7.96 0.58 -0.25
C ILE A 161 -7.24 1.66 -1.05
N SER A 162 -6.26 2.31 -0.44
CA SER A 162 -5.43 3.32 -1.10
C SER A 162 -3.96 3.02 -0.95
N LEU A 163 -3.24 3.02 -2.07
CA LEU A 163 -1.80 3.05 -2.11
C LEU A 163 -1.38 4.49 -2.41
N THR A 164 -0.58 5.08 -1.54
CA THR A 164 -0.22 6.50 -1.62
C THR A 164 1.27 6.68 -1.39
N VAL A 165 1.89 7.53 -2.20
CA VAL A 165 3.25 8.01 -1.97
C VAL A 165 3.31 9.52 -2.11
N TRP A 166 4.33 10.12 -1.48
CA TRP A 166 4.63 11.55 -1.51
C TRP A 166 5.96 11.78 -2.24
N PRO A 167 5.99 11.80 -3.58
CA PRO A 167 7.24 11.98 -4.31
C PRO A 167 7.87 13.34 -3.98
N PRO A 168 9.20 13.43 -3.81
CA PRO A 168 9.88 14.69 -3.51
C PRO A 168 9.57 15.80 -4.52
N LYS A 169 9.41 15.45 -5.81
CA LYS A 169 9.09 16.40 -6.89
C LYS A 169 7.72 17.08 -6.74
N LEU A 170 6.81 16.49 -5.94
CA LEU A 170 5.47 17.03 -5.69
C LEU A 170 5.37 17.70 -4.31
N GLN A 171 6.42 17.66 -3.50
CA GLN A 171 6.39 18.28 -2.17
C GLN A 171 6.88 19.74 -2.24
N PRO A 172 6.21 20.67 -1.53
CA PRO A 172 6.76 21.97 -1.18
C PRO A 172 8.19 21.88 -0.63
N SER A 173 9.02 22.87 -0.97
CA SER A 173 10.37 22.99 -0.44
C SER A 173 10.35 23.04 1.09
N GLY A 174 11.04 22.11 1.75
CA GLY A 174 11.18 22.09 3.22
C GLY A 174 10.21 21.17 3.97
N TRP A 175 9.23 20.54 3.30
CA TRP A 175 8.24 19.66 3.96
C TRP A 175 8.88 18.54 4.79
N ASN A 176 9.91 17.88 4.27
CA ASN A 176 10.48 16.67 4.88
C ASN A 176 11.36 16.92 6.13
N ARG A 177 11.53 18.17 6.58
CA ARG A 177 12.55 18.50 7.60
C ARG A 177 12.12 18.22 9.06
N ASN A 178 10.82 18.00 9.32
CA ASN A 178 10.29 17.98 10.70
C ASN A 178 9.42 16.75 11.03
N ILE A 179 9.47 15.67 10.24
CA ILE A 179 8.70 14.45 10.55
C ILE A 179 9.68 13.36 10.95
N PRO A 180 9.72 12.92 12.23
CA PRO A 180 10.66 11.90 12.71
C PRO A 180 10.63 10.60 11.90
N ALA A 181 9.46 10.21 11.38
CA ALA A 181 9.33 9.03 10.51
C ALA A 181 10.03 9.15 9.14
N HIS A 182 10.48 10.34 8.76
CA HIS A 182 11.24 10.60 7.53
C HIS A 182 12.74 10.77 7.81
N GLU A 183 13.13 10.79 9.08
CA GLU A 183 14.53 10.73 9.47
C GLU A 183 15.05 9.34 9.16
N ARG A 184 15.99 9.27 8.22
CA ARG A 184 16.73 8.04 7.97
C ARG A 184 17.55 7.76 9.22
N THR A 185 17.27 6.68 9.93
CA THR A 185 18.26 6.08 10.82
C THR A 185 19.46 5.73 9.95
N GLY A 186 20.47 6.60 9.99
CA GLY A 186 21.71 6.44 9.25
C GLY A 186 22.42 5.18 9.69
N GLY A 187 22.70 4.29 8.74
CA GLY A 187 23.79 3.33 8.79
C GLY A 187 24.88 3.80 7.84
#